data_AF-A0A822EXD4-F1
#
_entry.id   AF-A0A822EXD4-F1
#
_cell.length_a   1.000
_cell.length_b   1.000
_cell.length_c   1.000
_cell.angle_alpha   90.00
_cell.angle_beta   90.00
_cell.angle_gamma   90.00
#
_symmetry.space_group_name_H-M   'P 1'
#
loop_
_entity.id
_entity.type
_entity.pdbx_description
1 polymer ?
#
loop_
_entity_poly.entity_id
_entity_poly.type
_entity_poly.pdbx_seq_one_letter_code
_entity_poly.pdbx_strand_id
1 'polypeptide(L)' 'QTTPPMYSISPIKIPTAIFWSGDDWLADPVDVSYIFDNLRSLVYEKYIPDYNHLDFVWSISANKIIYTDLIDQMQKYHPP' A
#
# COMPACT_ATOMS: atom_id res chain seq x y z
N GLN A 1 -14.31 18.93 -21.95
CA GLN A 1 -14.45 18.51 -20.53
C GLN A 1 -14.66 19.76 -19.68
N THR A 2 -15.73 19.82 -18.89
CA THR A 2 -16.11 20.97 -18.04
C THR A 2 -16.01 20.69 -16.54
N THR A 3 -15.85 19.42 -16.15
CA THR A 3 -15.61 18.96 -14.77
C THR A 3 -14.30 18.17 -14.72
N PRO A 4 -13.64 18.07 -13.56
CA PRO A 4 -12.47 17.21 -13.40
C PRO A 4 -12.78 15.76 -13.76
N PRO A 5 -11.85 15.03 -14.41
CA PRO A 5 -12.05 13.62 -14.71
C PRO A 5 -11.99 12.80 -13.41
N MET A 6 -12.76 11.72 -13.36
CA MET A 6 -12.70 10.75 -12.27
C MET A 6 -11.60 9.72 -12.53
N TYR A 7 -10.79 9.43 -11.53
CA TYR A 7 -9.80 8.35 -11.57
C TYR A 7 -10.35 7.11 -10.87
N SER A 8 -10.60 6.06 -11.65
CA SER A 8 -10.99 4.75 -11.10
C SER A 8 -9.75 3.88 -10.97
N ILE A 9 -9.60 3.21 -9.83
CA ILE A 9 -8.52 2.24 -9.57
C ILE A 9 -8.89 0.80 -10.01
N SER A 10 -10.16 0.52 -10.28
CA SER A 10 -10.63 -0.79 -10.72
C SER A 10 -10.00 -1.30 -12.03
N PRO A 11 -9.65 -0.43 -13.01
CA PRO A 11 -8.96 -0.85 -14.22
C PRO A 11 -7.46 -1.11 -14.05
N ILE A 12 -6.86 -0.83 -12.88
CA ILE A 12 -5.42 -1.04 -12.66
C ILE A 12 -5.11 -2.54 -12.71
N LYS A 13 -4.22 -2.93 -13.63
CA LYS A 13 -3.78 -4.32 -13.84
C LYS A 13 -2.39 -4.62 -13.30
N ILE A 14 -1.67 -3.60 -12.84
CA ILE A 14 -0.29 -3.73 -12.38
C ILE A 14 -0.30 -4.46 -11.03
N PRO A 15 0.46 -5.57 -10.85
CA PRO A 15 0.61 -6.22 -9.56
C PRO A 15 1.02 -5.21 -8.48
N THR A 16 0.18 -5.03 -7.47
CA THR A 16 0.34 -4.00 -6.45
C THR A 16 0.45 -4.64 -5.07
N ALA A 17 1.50 -4.30 -4.33
CA ALA A 17 1.66 -4.64 -2.92
C ALA A 17 1.34 -3.41 -2.07
N ILE A 18 0.57 -3.56 -0.99
CA ILE A 18 0.15 -2.46 -0.13
C ILE A 18 0.63 -2.69 1.31
N PHE A 19 1.32 -1.71 1.87
CA PHE A 19 1.62 -1.64 3.31
C PHE A 19 0.76 -0.53 3.89
N TRP A 20 0.03 -0.82 4.97
CA TRP A 20 -0.92 0.11 5.58
C TRP A 20 -0.96 -0.06 7.10
N SER A 21 -1.50 0.93 7.81
CA SER A 21 -1.43 0.96 9.28
C SER A 21 -2.69 1.53 9.94
N GLY A 22 -2.82 1.29 11.24
CA GLY A 22 -4.02 1.64 12.01
C GLY A 22 -4.02 3.10 12.46
N ASP A 23 -2.86 3.62 12.85
CA ASP A 23 -2.68 4.98 13.37
C ASP A 23 -2.31 6.00 12.27
N ASP A 24 -2.49 5.65 10.99
CA ASP A 24 -2.30 6.59 9.87
C ASP A 24 -3.50 7.54 9.75
N TRP A 25 -3.25 8.84 9.92
CA TRP A 25 -4.28 9.87 9.82
C TRP A 25 -4.48 10.41 8.39
N LEU A 26 -3.57 10.10 7.47
CA LEU A 26 -3.64 10.56 6.07
C LEU A 26 -4.13 9.45 5.13
N ALA A 27 -3.63 8.23 5.32
CA ALA A 27 -4.11 7.03 4.64
C ALA A 27 -4.87 6.15 5.65
N ASP A 28 -5.98 6.66 6.16
CA ASP A 28 -6.71 6.03 7.25
C ASP A 28 -7.35 4.69 6.84
N PRO A 29 -7.65 3.80 7.79
CA PRO A 29 -8.20 2.48 7.50
C PRO A 29 -9.49 2.48 6.67
N VAL A 30 -10.32 3.52 6.72
CA VAL A 30 -11.57 3.60 5.95
C VAL A 30 -11.25 3.80 4.47
N ASP A 31 -10.37 4.75 4.14
CA ASP A 31 -9.96 5.00 2.77
C ASP A 31 -9.12 3.82 2.20
N VAL A 32 -8.30 3.17 3.03
CA VAL A 32 -7.58 1.95 2.63
C VAL A 32 -8.55 0.79 2.34
N SER A 33 -9.62 0.64 3.13
CA SER A 33 -10.67 -0.36 2.84
C SER A 33 -11.31 -0.12 1.47
N TYR A 34 -11.56 1.14 1.08
CA TYR A 34 -12.05 1.45 -0.25
C TYR A 34 -11.07 1.00 -1.35
N ILE A 35 -9.76 1.14 -1.13
CA ILE A 35 -8.75 0.65 -2.07
C ILE A 35 -8.84 -0.87 -2.23
N PHE A 36 -8.95 -1.62 -1.13
CA PHE A 36 -9.06 -3.09 -1.19
C PHE A 36 -10.32 -3.57 -1.88
N ASP A 37 -11.45 -2.89 -1.68
CA ASP A 37 -12.71 -3.24 -2.34
C ASP A 37 -12.66 -3.01 -3.86
N ASN A 38 -11.80 -2.10 -4.32
CA ASN A 38 -11.79 -1.64 -5.72
C ASN A 38 -10.56 -2.05 -6.53
N LEU A 39 -9.42 -2.38 -5.89
CA LEU A 39 -8.18 -2.75 -6.55
C LEU A 39 -8.10 -4.25 -6.83
N ARG A 40 -8.25 -4.64 -8.10
CA ARG A 40 -8.28 -6.06 -8.51
C ARG A 40 -6.89 -6.71 -8.63
N SER A 41 -5.84 -5.92 -8.59
CA SER A 41 -4.45 -6.35 -8.83
C SER A 41 -3.61 -6.36 -7.55
N LEU A 42 -4.26 -6.43 -6.38
CA LEU A 42 -3.58 -6.60 -5.10
C LEU A 42 -2.92 -8.00 -5.04
N VAL A 43 -1.61 -8.03 -4.81
CA VAL A 43 -0.83 -9.29 -4.77
C VAL A 43 -0.19 -9.55 -3.41
N TYR A 44 -0.15 -8.55 -2.54
CA TYR A 44 0.36 -8.63 -1.19
C TYR A 44 -0.23 -7.48 -0.38
N GLU A 45 -0.56 -7.74 0.89
CA GLU A 45 -0.84 -6.69 1.85
C GLU A 45 -0.19 -6.98 3.20
N LYS A 46 0.18 -5.90 3.90
CA LYS A 46 0.67 -5.97 5.28
C LYS A 46 0.11 -4.84 6.11
N TYR A 47 -0.62 -5.21 7.15
CA TYR A 47 -1.14 -4.31 8.17
C TYR A 47 -0.16 -4.14 9.34
N ILE A 48 0.08 -2.90 9.75
CA ILE A 48 1.00 -2.54 10.85
C ILE A 48 0.23 -1.63 11.82
N PRO A 49 -0.38 -2.16 12.89
CA PRO A 49 -1.32 -1.41 13.72
C PRO A 49 -0.78 -0.07 14.23
N ASP A 50 0.43 -0.09 14.81
CA ASP A 50 0.99 1.02 15.59
C ASP A 50 1.78 2.04 14.74
N TYR A 51 1.72 1.95 13.42
CA TYR A 51 2.38 2.91 12.52
C TYR A 51 1.45 4.08 12.18
N ASN A 52 1.99 5.29 12.20
CA ASN A 52 1.37 6.44 11.53
C ASN A 52 1.95 6.61 10.11
N HIS A 53 1.49 7.66 9.41
CA HIS A 53 1.90 7.93 8.02
C HIS A 53 3.40 8.04 7.78
N LEU A 54 4.13 8.63 8.73
CA LEU A 54 5.56 8.90 8.57
C LEU A 54 6.42 7.68 8.92
N ASP A 55 5.88 6.71 9.66
CA ASP A 55 6.63 5.55 10.12
C ASP A 55 7.09 4.65 8.97
N PHE A 56 6.37 4.61 7.84
CA PHE A 56 6.78 3.88 6.65
C PHE A 56 8.14 4.34 6.09
N VAL A 57 8.53 5.60 6.36
CA VAL A 57 9.77 6.21 5.87
C VAL A 57 10.77 6.46 7.01
N TRP A 58 10.32 6.87 8.19
CA TRP A 58 11.18 7.37 9.27
C TRP A 58 11.24 6.50 10.51
N SER A 59 10.43 5.44 10.60
CA SER A 59 10.49 4.57 11.77
C SER A 59 11.83 3.87 11.86
N ILE A 60 12.42 3.86 13.06
CA ILE A 60 13.64 3.11 13.36
C ILE A 60 13.47 1.59 13.20
N SER A 61 12.22 1.11 13.12
CA SER A 61 11.88 -0.29 12.89
C SER A 61 11.43 -0.60 11.46
N ALA A 62 11.31 0.40 10.57
CA ALA A 62 10.79 0.22 9.20
C ALA A 62 11.59 -0.82 8.40
N ASN A 63 12.91 -0.86 8.59
CA ASN A 63 13.76 -1.84 7.92
C ASN A 63 13.46 -3.29 8.32
N LYS A 64 13.06 -3.52 9.57
CA LYS A 64 12.72 -4.86 10.07
C LYS A 64 11.28 -5.22 9.77
N ILE A 65 10.38 -4.24 9.76
CA ILE A 65 8.94 -4.45 9.63
C ILE A 65 8.49 -4.41 8.17
N ILE A 66 9.08 -3.60 7.29
CA ILE A 66 8.60 -3.39 5.91
C ILE A 66 9.61 -3.89 4.89
N TYR A 67 10.89 -3.52 5.03
CA TYR A 67 11.81 -3.59 3.89
C TYR A 67 12.18 -5.02 3.48
N THR A 68 12.18 -5.98 4.42
CA THR A 68 12.35 -7.40 4.09
C THR A 68 11.25 -7.87 3.15
N ASP A 69 9.98 -7.64 3.50
CA ASP A 69 8.85 -8.05 2.65
C ASP A 69 8.84 -7.31 1.31
N LEU A 70 9.22 -6.02 1.30
CA LEU A 70 9.34 -5.23 0.09
C LEU A 70 10.35 -5.85 -0.89
N ILE A 71 11.55 -6.21 -0.41
CA ILE A 71 12.59 -6.83 -1.23
C ILE A 71 12.11 -8.20 -1.73
N ASP A 72 11.46 -8.99 -0.88
CA ASP A 72 10.91 -10.29 -1.28
C ASP A 72 9.86 -10.15 -2.39
N GLN A 73 8.95 -9.16 -2.29
CA GLN A 73 8.01 -8.86 -3.36
C GLN A 73 8.72 -8.42 -4.65
N MET A 74 9.74 -7.57 -4.56
CA MET A 74 10.50 -7.14 -5.73
C MET A 74 11.20 -8.33 -6.42
N GLN A 75 11.88 -9.19 -5.67
CA GLN A 75 12.56 -10.37 -6.21
C GLN A 75 11.59 -11.36 -6.85
N LYS A 76 10.38 -11.51 -6.30
CA LYS A 76 9.34 -12.38 -6.86
C LYS A 76 8.91 -11.97 -8.28
N TYR A 77 8.85 -10.67 -8.57
CA TYR A 77 8.42 -10.14 -9.86
C TYR A 77 9.57 -9.72 -10.79
N HIS A 78 10.76 -9.50 -10.23
CA HIS A 78 11.98 -9.13 -10.93
C HIS A 78 13.16 -9.96 -10.41
N PRO A 79 13.18 -11.27 -10.71
CA PRO A 79 14.33 -12.11 -10.39
C PRO A 79 15.59 -11.59 -11.11
N PRO A 80 16.79 -11.83 -10.55
CA PRO A 80 18.05 -11.42 -11.15
C PRO A 80 18.29 -12.02 -12.54
#